data_AF-A0A0G1Q6G2-F1
#
_entry.id   AF-A0A0G1Q6G2-F1
#
_cell.length_a   1.000
_cell.length_b   1.000
_cell.length_c   1.000
_cell.angle_alpha   90.00
_cell.angle_beta   90.00
_cell.angle_gamma   90.00
#
_symmetry.space_group_name_H-M   'P 1'
#
loop_
_entity.id
_entity.type
_entity.pdbx_description
1 polymer ?
#
loop_
_entity_poly.entity_id
_entity_poly.type
_entity_poly.pdbx_seq_one_letter_code
_entity_poly.pdbx_strand_id
1 'polypeptide(L)'
;MSIIQEMKKRGSHPSGFIEGIAKSAYADYLKDTFENYEDRLGDLEQLAQFASHAKSTKDFLDSATLDDAYGSKDKVGNTRDRLILSTIHQAKGLEWDTVFVINLVNGAFPNERALSEAGGEEEERRLFYVAVTRAQRELFLTYAMLDARDPSIVHQASQFLQELHPSLVKKTDDTVMDGNGQWNDDVPTIVIDEDAQVPSEEESVSVSRVATPKKRKGFLREIDEL
;
A
#
# COMPACT_ATOMS: atom_id res chain seq x y z
N MET A 1 23.50 10.30 -25.16
CA MET A 1 23.35 11.78 -25.15
C MET A 1 23.82 12.31 -23.79
N SER A 2 24.31 13.55 -23.71
CA SER A 2 24.79 14.12 -22.43
C SER A 2 23.62 14.42 -21.49
N ILE A 3 23.80 14.14 -20.19
CA ILE A 3 22.82 14.42 -19.12
C ILE A 3 22.34 15.88 -19.18
N ILE A 4 23.26 16.81 -19.39
CA ILE A 4 22.97 18.25 -19.46
C ILE A 4 22.05 18.60 -20.65
N GLN A 5 22.18 17.90 -21.78
CA GLN A 5 21.32 18.13 -22.94
C GLN A 5 19.89 17.66 -22.68
N GLU A 6 19.73 16.53 -21.99
CA GLU A 6 18.41 16.00 -21.67
C GLU A 6 17.69 16.84 -20.60
N MET A 7 18.42 17.31 -19.59
CA MET A 7 17.92 18.27 -18.61
C MET A 7 17.43 19.57 -19.27
N LYS A 8 18.19 20.13 -20.21
CA LYS A 8 17.80 21.37 -20.91
C LYS A 8 16.52 21.22 -21.74
N LYS A 9 16.20 20.02 -22.24
CA LYS A 9 14.97 19.77 -23.02
C LYS A 9 13.71 19.75 -22.16
N ARG A 10 13.79 19.32 -20.90
CA ARG A 10 12.64 19.13 -20.00
C ARG A 10 12.29 20.35 -19.14
N GLY A 11 12.96 21.48 -19.35
CA GLY A 11 12.69 22.75 -18.67
C GLY A 11 13.42 22.90 -17.33
N SER A 12 13.11 23.97 -16.58
CA SER A 12 13.77 24.32 -15.32
C SER A 12 13.05 23.82 -14.07
N HIS A 13 11.98 23.03 -14.24
CA HIS A 13 11.21 22.48 -13.13
C HIS A 13 11.95 21.29 -12.50
N PRO A 14 11.95 21.11 -11.16
CA PRO A 14 12.68 20.02 -10.51
C PRO A 14 12.24 18.63 -10.99
N SER A 15 10.94 18.39 -11.20
CA SER A 15 10.45 17.14 -11.79
C SER A 15 11.07 16.85 -13.17
N GLY A 16 11.08 17.85 -14.06
CA GLY A 16 11.67 17.73 -15.40
C GLY A 16 13.18 17.46 -15.36
N PHE A 17 13.91 18.01 -14.39
CA PHE A 17 15.32 17.67 -14.18
C PHE A 17 15.53 16.22 -13.75
N ILE A 18 14.76 15.75 -12.77
CA ILE A 18 14.86 14.38 -12.26
C ILE A 18 14.51 13.38 -13.37
N GLU A 19 13.43 13.61 -14.11
CA GLU A 19 13.08 12.81 -15.29
C GLU A 19 14.18 12.83 -16.37
N GLY A 20 14.80 14.01 -16.58
CA GLY A 20 15.89 14.17 -17.53
C GLY A 20 17.11 13.33 -17.15
N ILE A 21 17.43 13.26 -15.85
CA ILE A 21 18.49 12.39 -15.32
C ILE A 21 18.11 10.92 -15.50
N ALA A 22 16.90 10.53 -15.10
CA ALA A 22 16.41 9.16 -15.19
C ALA A 22 16.37 8.63 -16.65
N LYS A 23 16.27 9.51 -17.65
CA LYS A 23 16.29 9.17 -19.09
C LYS A 23 17.62 9.47 -19.78
N SER A 24 18.65 9.84 -19.02
CA SER A 24 19.99 10.13 -19.53
C SER A 24 20.89 8.89 -19.49
N ALA A 25 22.17 9.07 -19.81
CA ALA A 25 23.22 8.05 -19.62
C ALA A 25 23.33 7.53 -18.17
N TYR A 26 22.72 8.23 -17.20
CA TYR A 26 22.62 7.72 -15.84
C TYR A 26 21.78 6.42 -15.75
N ALA A 27 20.78 6.25 -16.62
CA ALA A 27 20.00 5.01 -16.68
C ALA A 27 20.87 3.83 -17.10
N ASP A 28 21.75 4.02 -18.08
CA ASP A 28 22.70 3.00 -18.53
C ASP A 28 23.70 2.67 -17.42
N TYR A 29 24.19 3.69 -16.71
CA TYR A 29 25.03 3.47 -15.52
C TYR A 29 24.33 2.62 -14.44
N LEU A 30 23.05 2.89 -14.15
CA LEU A 30 22.29 2.10 -13.18
C LEU A 30 22.18 0.64 -13.63
N LYS A 31 21.86 0.40 -14.91
CA LYS A 31 21.77 -0.93 -15.52
C LYS A 31 23.08 -1.71 -15.42
N ASP A 32 24.19 -1.05 -15.70
CA ASP A 32 25.52 -1.69 -15.70
C ASP A 32 26.06 -1.96 -14.28
N THR A 33 25.57 -1.20 -13.28
CA THR A 33 26.14 -1.23 -11.92
C THR A 33 25.30 -2.04 -10.93
N PHE A 34 23.98 -2.09 -11.10
CA PHE A 34 23.07 -2.65 -10.10
C PHE A 34 22.12 -3.69 -10.70
N GLU A 35 22.02 -4.85 -10.05
CA GLU A 35 21.04 -5.87 -10.44
C GLU A 35 19.60 -5.37 -10.30
N ASN A 36 19.33 -4.54 -9.28
CA ASN A 36 18.02 -3.94 -9.01
C ASN A 36 17.83 -2.56 -9.67
N TYR A 37 18.44 -2.32 -10.83
CA TYR A 37 18.40 -1.00 -11.49
C TYR A 37 16.98 -0.50 -11.79
N GLU A 38 16.04 -1.41 -12.08
CA GLU A 38 14.64 -1.06 -12.37
C GLU A 38 13.97 -0.39 -11.18
N ASP A 39 14.20 -0.90 -9.96
CA ASP A 39 13.64 -0.32 -8.73
C ASP A 39 14.23 1.08 -8.50
N ARG A 40 15.54 1.23 -8.73
CA ARG A 40 16.23 2.52 -8.59
C ARG A 40 15.74 3.55 -9.60
N LEU A 41 15.43 3.14 -10.82
CA LEU A 41 14.78 4.01 -11.80
C LEU A 41 13.37 4.39 -11.34
N GLY A 42 12.61 3.44 -10.81
CA GLY A 42 11.30 3.69 -10.20
C GLY A 42 11.35 4.68 -9.04
N ASP A 43 12.39 4.64 -8.20
CA ASP A 43 12.61 5.62 -7.13
C ASP A 43 12.81 7.04 -7.68
N LEU A 44 13.55 7.19 -8.79
CA LEU A 44 13.73 8.48 -9.46
C LEU A 44 12.43 8.99 -10.08
N GLU A 45 11.60 8.10 -10.64
CA GLU A 45 10.29 8.47 -11.15
C GLU A 45 9.35 8.94 -10.03
N GLN A 46 9.34 8.26 -8.90
CA GLN A 46 8.60 8.69 -7.71
C GLN A 46 9.09 10.04 -7.18
N LEU A 47 10.42 10.23 -7.13
CA LEU A 47 11.01 11.50 -6.74
C LEU A 47 10.60 12.64 -7.70
N ALA A 48 10.54 12.37 -9.00
CA ALA A 48 10.06 13.33 -9.99
C ALA A 48 8.58 13.68 -9.79
N GLN A 49 7.73 12.70 -9.45
CA GLN A 49 6.33 12.92 -9.13
C GLN A 49 6.18 13.76 -7.86
N PHE A 50 6.93 13.46 -6.81
CA PHE A 50 6.96 14.29 -5.60
C PHE A 50 7.36 15.74 -5.95
N ALA A 51 8.44 15.90 -6.72
CA ALA A 51 8.93 17.19 -7.18
C ALA A 51 7.97 17.97 -8.11
N SER A 52 6.97 17.31 -8.70
CA SER A 52 5.98 17.96 -9.57
C SER A 52 5.08 18.95 -8.82
N HIS A 53 4.93 18.78 -7.51
CA HIS A 53 4.13 19.65 -6.65
C HIS A 53 4.87 20.92 -6.21
N ALA A 54 6.19 20.95 -6.35
CA ALA A 54 7.02 22.09 -5.95
C ALA A 54 6.93 23.22 -6.97
N LYS A 55 6.99 24.48 -6.51
CA LYS A 55 6.88 25.64 -7.42
C LYS A 55 8.18 25.93 -8.17
N SER A 56 9.31 25.52 -7.59
CA SER A 56 10.65 25.74 -8.15
C SER A 56 11.65 24.74 -7.58
N THR A 57 12.83 24.62 -8.19
CA THR A 57 13.91 23.76 -7.65
C THR A 57 14.35 24.20 -6.27
N LYS A 58 14.35 25.51 -5.99
CA LYS A 58 14.69 26.01 -4.65
C LYS A 58 13.66 25.57 -3.62
N ASP A 59 12.37 25.75 -3.92
CA ASP A 59 11.24 25.34 -3.08
C ASP A 59 11.29 23.83 -2.77
N PHE A 60 11.57 23.02 -3.80
CA PHE A 60 11.76 21.57 -3.66
C PHE A 60 12.93 21.18 -2.73
N LEU A 61 14.09 21.83 -2.88
CA LEU A 61 15.24 21.53 -2.04
C LEU A 61 15.04 22.02 -0.59
N ASP A 62 14.37 23.17 -0.42
CA ASP A 62 14.02 23.68 0.91
C ASP A 62 13.03 22.72 1.61
N SER A 63 12.01 22.18 0.92
CA SER A 63 11.08 21.21 1.51
C SER A 63 11.75 19.87 1.81
N ALA A 64 12.53 19.33 0.86
CA ALA A 64 13.20 18.03 1.02
C ALA A 64 14.22 18.01 2.16
N THR A 65 14.80 19.15 2.52
CA THR A 65 15.75 19.28 3.65
C THR A 65 15.06 19.51 4.99
N LEU A 66 13.83 20.03 5.00
CA LEU A 66 13.03 20.18 6.23
C LEU A 66 12.38 18.85 6.63
N ASP A 67 12.08 17.98 5.67
CA ASP A 67 11.50 16.64 5.88
C ASP A 67 12.51 15.57 6.36
N ASP A 68 13.63 15.97 6.98
CA ASP A 68 14.59 15.08 7.68
C ASP A 68 13.94 14.18 8.78
N ALA A 69 12.63 14.26 8.97
CA ALA A 69 11.79 13.34 9.73
C ALA A 69 11.77 11.89 9.18
N TYR A 70 12.18 11.63 7.93
CA TYR A 70 12.30 10.25 7.44
C TYR A 70 13.45 9.45 8.10
N GLY A 71 14.40 10.13 8.76
CA GLY A 71 15.55 9.50 9.44
C GLY A 71 15.60 9.69 10.97
N SER A 72 14.80 10.59 11.54
CA SER A 72 14.85 10.86 12.98
C SER A 72 14.13 9.76 13.78
N LYS A 73 14.92 8.84 14.34
CA LYS A 73 14.54 7.97 15.48
C LYS A 73 14.39 8.78 16.79
N ASP A 74 13.90 10.01 16.72
CA ASP A 74 13.81 10.89 17.88
C ASP A 74 12.39 10.91 18.46
N LYS A 75 12.24 10.05 19.48
CA LYS A 75 11.45 10.26 20.71
C LYS A 75 10.25 11.23 20.61
N VAL A 76 9.20 10.80 19.92
CA VAL A 76 7.87 11.39 20.13
C VAL A 76 7.16 10.60 21.23
N GLY A 77 6.85 11.29 22.33
CA GLY A 77 6.26 10.76 23.56
C GLY A 77 4.96 9.97 23.35
N ASN A 78 4.67 9.11 24.34
CA ASN A 78 3.50 8.24 24.51
C ASN A 78 3.02 7.49 23.25
N THR A 79 3.39 6.22 23.18
CA THR A 79 3.30 5.32 22.02
C THR A 79 1.91 4.73 21.71
N ARG A 80 0.81 5.36 22.16
CA ARG A 80 -0.51 4.71 22.07
C ARG A 80 -1.30 5.04 20.81
N ASP A 81 -1.20 6.25 20.26
CA ASP A 81 -2.05 6.65 19.13
C ASP A 81 -1.20 6.86 17.87
N ARG A 82 -0.88 5.77 17.18
CA ARG A 82 -0.13 5.82 15.91
C ARG A 82 -0.70 4.82 14.92
N LEU A 83 -0.76 5.22 13.66
CA LEU A 83 -0.95 4.28 12.55
C LEU A 83 0.39 3.58 12.26
N ILE A 84 0.34 2.28 12.03
CA ILE A 84 1.52 1.47 11.69
C ILE A 84 1.45 1.20 10.19
N LEU A 85 2.36 1.80 9.44
CA LEU A 85 2.59 1.45 8.04
C LEU A 85 3.70 0.40 7.97
N SER A 86 3.40 -0.74 7.36
CA SER A 86 4.31 -1.88 7.25
C SER A 86 4.17 -2.56 5.91
N THR A 87 5.20 -3.28 5.50
CA THR A 87 5.06 -4.30 4.46
C THR A 87 4.36 -5.55 5.01
N ILE A 88 3.73 -6.34 4.13
CA ILE A 88 3.09 -7.61 4.52
C ILE A 88 4.10 -8.56 5.16
N HIS A 89 5.32 -8.61 4.62
CA HIS A 89 6.41 -9.44 5.16
C HIS A 89 6.76 -9.10 6.61
N GLN A 90 6.89 -7.81 6.93
CA GLN A 90 7.20 -7.33 8.27
C GLN A 90 6.03 -7.52 9.26
N ALA A 91 4.80 -7.64 8.75
CA ALA A 91 3.61 -7.88 9.56
C ALA A 91 3.47 -9.35 10.02
N LYS A 92 4.31 -10.27 9.53
CA LYS A 92 4.23 -11.69 9.86
C LYS A 92 4.39 -11.92 11.37
N GLY A 93 3.40 -12.59 11.97
CA GLY A 93 3.38 -12.89 13.40
C GLY A 93 2.90 -11.73 14.30
N LEU A 94 2.54 -10.59 13.71
CA LEU A 94 1.89 -9.48 14.39
C LEU A 94 0.39 -9.47 14.08
N GLU A 95 -0.41 -8.83 14.92
CA GLU A 95 -1.86 -8.71 14.75
C GLU A 95 -2.34 -7.35 15.25
N TRP A 96 -3.43 -6.85 14.66
CA TRP A 96 -4.06 -5.57 15.00
C TRP A 96 -5.58 -5.71 14.98
N ASP A 97 -6.27 -4.88 15.76
CA ASP A 97 -7.74 -4.83 15.77
C ASP A 97 -8.30 -4.56 14.36
N THR A 98 -7.74 -3.57 13.67
CA THR A 98 -8.15 -3.15 12.33
C THR A 98 -6.96 -3.12 11.39
N VAL A 99 -7.09 -3.72 10.21
CA VAL A 99 -6.04 -3.76 9.18
C VAL A 99 -6.58 -3.28 7.83
N PHE A 100 -5.81 -2.40 7.20
CA PHE A 100 -6.01 -1.97 5.81
C PHE A 100 -4.96 -2.63 4.92
N VAL A 101 -5.39 -3.46 3.98
CA VAL A 101 -4.54 -3.96 2.91
C VAL A 101 -4.80 -3.08 1.69
N ILE A 102 -3.77 -2.34 1.30
CA ILE A 102 -3.84 -1.33 0.24
C ILE A 102 -3.21 -1.84 -1.05
N ASN A 103 -3.56 -1.18 -2.16
CA ASN A 103 -2.99 -1.41 -3.49
C ASN A 103 -3.15 -2.87 -4.00
N LEU A 104 -4.31 -3.49 -3.75
CA LEU A 104 -4.67 -4.80 -4.28
C LEU A 104 -5.07 -4.72 -5.76
N VAL A 105 -4.13 -4.31 -6.60
CA VAL A 105 -4.27 -4.13 -8.05
C VAL A 105 -3.54 -5.25 -8.77
N ASN A 106 -4.14 -5.83 -9.82
CA ASN A 106 -3.45 -6.81 -10.67
C ASN A 106 -2.17 -6.23 -11.29
N GLY A 107 -1.07 -6.97 -11.20
CA GLY A 107 0.27 -6.54 -11.61
C GLY A 107 1.08 -5.89 -10.48
N ALA A 108 0.42 -5.26 -9.51
CA ALA A 108 1.05 -4.76 -8.29
C ALA A 108 1.01 -5.82 -7.17
N PHE A 109 -0.15 -6.43 -6.95
CA PHE A 109 -0.38 -7.51 -6.00
C PHE A 109 -1.46 -8.46 -6.52
N PRO A 110 -1.13 -9.69 -6.96
CA PRO A 110 0.20 -10.28 -6.94
C PRO A 110 1.22 -9.52 -7.80
N ASN A 111 2.46 -9.46 -7.34
CA ASN A 111 3.53 -8.78 -8.03
C ASN A 111 3.87 -9.47 -9.37
N GLU A 112 3.91 -8.72 -10.47
CA GLU A 112 4.15 -9.28 -11.81
C GLU A 112 5.48 -10.01 -11.93
N ARG A 113 6.54 -9.55 -11.25
CA ARG A 113 7.83 -10.26 -11.25
C ARG A 113 7.71 -11.60 -10.55
N ALA A 114 7.05 -11.65 -9.39
CA ALA A 114 6.80 -12.90 -8.68
C ALA A 114 5.99 -13.88 -9.53
N LEU A 115 4.99 -13.42 -10.29
CA LEU A 115 4.22 -14.27 -11.21
C LEU A 115 5.05 -14.89 -12.34
N SER A 116 6.20 -14.28 -12.69
CA SER A 116 7.11 -14.84 -13.69
C SER A 116 7.96 -16.00 -13.16
N GLU A 117 8.00 -16.19 -11.85
CA GLU A 117 8.75 -17.25 -11.18
C GLU A 117 7.90 -18.51 -10.96
N ALA A 118 8.54 -19.67 -10.99
CA ALA A 118 7.86 -20.94 -10.73
C ALA A 118 7.35 -21.00 -9.28
N GLY A 119 6.03 -21.10 -9.11
CA GLY A 119 5.39 -21.13 -7.78
C GLY A 119 5.21 -19.76 -7.13
N GLY A 120 5.49 -18.68 -7.86
CA GLY A 120 5.43 -17.32 -7.31
C GLY A 120 4.00 -16.83 -7.06
N GLU A 121 3.01 -17.28 -7.84
CA GLU A 121 1.60 -17.00 -7.55
C GLU A 121 1.18 -17.57 -6.20
N GLU A 122 1.57 -18.82 -5.90
CA GLU A 122 1.27 -19.45 -4.62
C GLU A 122 1.99 -18.76 -3.45
N GLU A 123 3.18 -18.19 -3.67
CA GLU A 123 3.86 -17.38 -2.65
C GLU A 123 3.14 -16.06 -2.41
N GLU A 124 2.76 -15.32 -3.45
CA GLU A 124 1.98 -14.09 -3.33
C GLU A 124 0.62 -14.36 -2.66
N ARG A 125 0.00 -15.51 -2.96
CA ARG A 125 -1.22 -15.98 -2.29
C ARG A 125 -1.00 -16.26 -0.80
N ARG A 126 0.14 -16.84 -0.43
CA ARG A 126 0.54 -16.99 0.99
C ARG A 126 0.73 -15.62 1.65
N LEU A 127 1.31 -14.65 0.96
CA LEU A 127 1.43 -13.28 1.46
C LEU A 127 0.06 -12.63 1.66
N PHE A 128 -0.87 -12.80 0.71
CA PHE A 128 -2.24 -12.31 0.85
C PHE A 128 -2.92 -12.91 2.08
N TYR A 129 -2.78 -14.24 2.27
CA TYR A 129 -3.29 -14.92 3.45
C TYR A 129 -2.69 -14.37 4.75
N VAL A 130 -1.38 -14.10 4.78
CA VAL A 130 -0.74 -13.44 5.92
C VAL A 130 -1.40 -12.10 6.18
N ALA A 131 -1.54 -11.22 5.17
CA ALA A 131 -2.15 -9.89 5.31
C ALA A 131 -3.57 -9.95 5.88
N VAL A 132 -4.42 -10.81 5.31
CA VAL A 132 -5.82 -11.01 5.74
C VAL A 132 -5.90 -11.49 7.18
N THR A 133 -5.00 -12.40 7.59
CA THR A 133 -5.00 -12.97 8.95
C THR A 133 -4.32 -12.08 9.99
N ARG A 134 -3.83 -10.88 9.64
CA ARG A 134 -3.33 -9.92 10.64
C ARG A 134 -4.46 -9.18 11.35
N ALA A 135 -5.67 -9.16 10.76
CA ALA A 135 -6.83 -8.48 11.32
C ALA A 135 -7.52 -9.34 12.39
N GLN A 136 -7.78 -8.76 13.56
CA GLN A 136 -8.53 -9.42 14.63
C GLN A 136 -10.03 -9.12 14.57
N ARG A 137 -10.41 -7.89 14.20
CA ARG A 137 -11.81 -7.44 14.19
C ARG A 137 -12.24 -6.98 12.81
N GLU A 138 -11.50 -6.06 12.21
CA GLU A 138 -11.88 -5.42 10.96
C GLU A 138 -10.78 -5.51 9.90
N LEU A 139 -11.18 -5.85 8.68
CA LEU A 139 -10.29 -5.96 7.54
C LEU A 139 -10.86 -5.15 6.38
N PHE A 140 -10.07 -4.20 5.91
CA PHE A 140 -10.37 -3.39 4.74
C PHE A 140 -9.42 -3.76 3.62
N LEU A 141 -9.96 -4.07 2.45
CA LEU A 141 -9.21 -4.46 1.26
C LEU A 141 -9.47 -3.43 0.17
N THR A 142 -8.41 -2.74 -0.28
CA THR A 142 -8.55 -1.57 -1.16
C THR A 142 -7.63 -1.66 -2.37
N TYR A 143 -8.08 -1.08 -3.48
CA TYR A 143 -7.31 -0.94 -4.71
C TYR A 143 -7.69 0.38 -5.39
N ALA A 144 -6.74 1.03 -6.05
CA ALA A 144 -7.03 2.22 -6.84
C ALA A 144 -7.56 1.80 -8.22
N MET A 145 -8.65 2.43 -8.68
CA MET A 145 -9.21 2.14 -10.01
C MET A 145 -8.42 2.81 -11.14
N LEU A 146 -7.78 3.96 -10.85
CA LEU A 146 -7.00 4.74 -11.80
C LEU A 146 -5.56 4.85 -11.32
N ASP A 147 -4.61 4.83 -12.26
CA ASP A 147 -3.20 5.08 -11.94
C ASP A 147 -2.99 6.56 -11.59
N ALA A 148 -2.21 6.81 -10.55
CA ALA A 148 -1.97 8.17 -10.05
C ALA A 148 -1.09 9.01 -11.00
N ARG A 149 -0.31 8.37 -11.88
CA ARG A 149 0.60 9.02 -12.84
C ARG A 149 -0.07 9.18 -14.20
N ASP A 150 -0.84 8.19 -14.63
CA ASP A 150 -1.57 8.21 -15.89
C ASP A 150 -3.04 7.79 -15.67
N PRO A 151 -3.96 8.76 -15.48
CA PRO A 151 -5.37 8.48 -15.28
C PRO A 151 -6.07 7.76 -16.45
N SER A 152 -5.41 7.62 -17.62
CA SER A 152 -5.93 6.80 -18.72
C SER A 152 -5.73 5.30 -18.49
N ILE A 153 -4.83 4.92 -17.57
CA ILE A 153 -4.62 3.55 -17.14
C ILE A 153 -5.66 3.21 -16.08
N VAL A 154 -6.55 2.28 -16.44
CA VAL A 154 -7.55 1.72 -15.53
C VAL A 154 -7.03 0.42 -14.96
N HIS A 155 -6.86 0.39 -13.64
CA HIS A 155 -6.43 -0.78 -12.91
C HIS A 155 -7.57 -1.80 -12.75
N GLN A 156 -7.19 -3.08 -12.76
CA GLN A 156 -8.08 -4.17 -12.38
C GLN A 156 -7.82 -4.57 -10.93
N ALA A 157 -8.89 -4.92 -10.21
CA ALA A 157 -8.78 -5.50 -8.88
C ALA A 157 -7.93 -6.78 -8.92
N SER A 158 -7.10 -6.97 -7.90
CA SER A 158 -6.30 -8.18 -7.69
C SER A 158 -7.15 -9.43 -7.85
N GLN A 159 -6.62 -10.44 -8.55
CA GLN A 159 -7.29 -11.74 -8.69
C GLN A 159 -7.63 -12.36 -7.33
N PHE A 160 -6.81 -12.13 -6.29
CA PHE A 160 -7.07 -12.66 -4.95
C PHE A 160 -8.35 -12.11 -4.30
N LEU A 161 -8.81 -10.92 -4.71
CA LEU A 161 -10.10 -10.39 -4.28
C LEU A 161 -11.28 -11.14 -4.92
N GLN A 162 -11.09 -11.65 -6.13
CA GLN A 162 -12.13 -12.38 -6.87
C GLN A 162 -12.34 -13.80 -6.34
N GLU A 163 -11.33 -14.34 -5.67
CA GLU A 163 -11.39 -15.67 -5.04
C GLU A 163 -12.08 -15.68 -3.68
N LEU A 164 -12.24 -14.50 -3.06
CA LEU A 164 -12.98 -14.39 -1.82
C LEU A 164 -14.45 -14.73 -2.06
N HIS A 165 -15.02 -15.57 -1.19
CA HIS A 165 -16.42 -15.93 -1.32
C HIS A 165 -17.31 -14.67 -1.19
N PRO A 166 -18.25 -14.42 -2.12
CA PRO A 166 -19.01 -13.16 -2.15
C PRO A 166 -19.79 -12.87 -0.86
N SER A 167 -20.21 -13.90 -0.12
CA SER A 167 -20.91 -13.71 1.16
C SER A 167 -20.03 -13.18 2.30
N LEU A 168 -18.71 -13.19 2.13
CA LEU A 168 -17.74 -12.74 3.13
C LEU A 168 -17.27 -11.30 2.89
N VAL A 169 -17.64 -10.72 1.73
CA VAL A 169 -17.16 -9.40 1.31
C VAL A 169 -18.35 -8.46 1.14
N LYS A 170 -18.35 -7.37 1.89
CA LYS A 170 -19.22 -6.23 1.62
C LYS A 170 -18.46 -5.28 0.70
N LYS A 171 -18.95 -5.10 -0.53
CA LYS A 171 -18.42 -4.07 -1.44
C LYS A 171 -19.03 -2.73 -1.07
N THR A 172 -18.18 -1.72 -0.96
CA THR A 172 -18.58 -0.33 -0.75
C THR A 172 -18.17 0.42 -2.01
N ASP A 173 -19.13 1.02 -2.71
CA ASP A 173 -18.91 1.83 -3.92
C ASP A 173 -18.60 3.30 -3.56
N ASP A 174 -18.22 3.54 -2.31
CA ASP A 174 -17.87 4.84 -1.76
C ASP A 174 -16.64 5.36 -2.49
N THR A 175 -16.90 6.12 -3.56
CA THR A 175 -15.89 6.85 -4.27
C THR A 175 -15.53 8.02 -3.37
N VAL A 176 -14.33 7.97 -2.79
CA VAL A 176 -13.81 9.02 -1.90
C VAL A 176 -13.68 10.36 -2.65
N MET A 177 -13.73 10.33 -3.97
CA MET A 177 -13.72 11.52 -4.83
C MET A 177 -15.14 11.82 -5.31
N ASP A 178 -15.58 13.06 -5.14
CA ASP A 178 -16.81 13.55 -5.77
C ASP A 178 -16.66 13.59 -7.30
N GLY A 179 -17.77 13.79 -8.01
CA GLY A 179 -17.79 13.89 -9.49
C GLY A 179 -16.96 15.05 -10.07
N ASN A 180 -16.35 15.88 -9.22
CA ASN A 180 -15.47 16.99 -9.59
C ASN A 180 -13.99 16.72 -9.23
N GLY A 181 -13.65 15.53 -8.71
CA GLY A 181 -12.29 15.16 -8.31
C GLY A 181 -11.83 15.80 -7.01
N GLN A 182 -12.74 16.31 -6.18
CA GLN A 182 -12.46 16.73 -4.81
C GLN A 182 -12.68 15.56 -3.84
N TRP A 183 -11.84 15.50 -2.82
CA TRP A 183 -12.03 14.59 -1.70
C TRP A 183 -13.37 14.90 -1.03
N ASN A 184 -14.22 13.89 -0.92
CA ASN A 184 -15.52 14.00 -0.31
C ASN A 184 -15.39 13.76 1.20
N ASP A 185 -15.21 14.84 1.95
CA ASP A 185 -15.12 14.81 3.42
C ASP A 185 -16.43 14.32 4.09
N ASP A 186 -17.57 14.31 3.35
CA ASP A 186 -18.86 13.80 3.84
C ASP A 186 -18.98 12.27 3.73
N VAL A 187 -18.07 11.62 3.00
CA VAL A 187 -17.94 10.16 2.98
C VAL A 187 -16.84 9.82 3.98
N PRO A 188 -17.17 9.19 5.13
CA PRO A 188 -16.15 8.92 6.11
C PRO A 188 -15.12 7.97 5.50
N THR A 189 -13.93 8.52 5.23
CA THR A 189 -12.85 7.75 4.60
C THR A 189 -12.40 6.62 5.52
N ILE A 190 -12.50 6.82 6.84
CA ILE A 190 -12.44 5.81 7.90
C ILE A 190 -13.28 6.35 9.09
N VAL A 191 -14.41 5.72 9.45
CA VAL A 191 -15.05 5.99 10.76
C VAL A 191 -14.30 5.18 11.81
N ILE A 192 -13.36 5.80 12.51
CA ILE A 192 -12.92 5.26 13.80
C ILE A 192 -13.98 5.76 14.79
N ASP A 193 -14.91 4.88 15.13
CA ASP A 193 -15.97 5.20 16.07
C ASP A 193 -15.32 5.44 17.45
N GLU A 194 -15.03 6.71 17.78
CA GLU A 194 -14.52 7.12 19.10
C GLU A 194 -15.51 6.75 20.22
N ASP A 195 -16.77 6.52 19.87
CA ASP A 195 -17.87 6.14 20.74
C ASP A 195 -18.25 4.66 20.65
N ALA A 196 -17.43 3.80 20.01
CA ALA A 196 -17.60 2.35 20.11
C ALA A 196 -17.41 1.94 21.58
N GLN A 197 -18.51 1.96 22.33
CA GLN A 197 -18.58 1.55 23.71
C GLN A 197 -17.95 0.17 23.82
N VAL A 198 -16.81 0.10 24.48
CA VAL A 198 -16.33 -1.15 25.08
C VAL A 198 -17.51 -1.66 25.91
N PRO A 199 -18.11 -2.83 25.59
CA PRO A 199 -19.25 -3.30 26.33
C PRO A 199 -18.87 -3.38 27.81
N SER A 200 -19.62 -2.68 28.66
CA SER A 200 -19.38 -2.70 30.11
C SER A 200 -19.45 -4.13 30.63
N GLU A 201 -18.61 -4.47 31.62
CA GLU A 201 -18.51 -5.83 32.19
C GLU A 201 -19.86 -6.39 32.71
N GLU A 202 -20.88 -5.54 32.88
CA GLU A 202 -22.23 -5.92 33.32
C GLU A 202 -23.18 -6.38 32.19
N GLU A 203 -22.84 -6.11 30.91
CA GLU A 203 -23.49 -6.79 29.75
C GLU A 203 -22.76 -8.09 29.35
N SER A 204 -21.90 -8.60 30.24
CA SER A 204 -21.45 -9.99 30.14
C SER A 204 -22.65 -10.91 30.37
N VAL A 205 -23.27 -11.33 29.26
CA VAL A 205 -24.07 -12.55 29.26
C VAL A 205 -23.20 -13.62 29.90
N SER A 206 -23.67 -14.16 31.01
CA SER A 206 -22.99 -15.22 31.76
C SER A 206 -22.75 -16.41 30.83
N VAL A 207 -21.58 -16.48 30.20
CA VAL A 207 -21.10 -17.71 29.57
C VAL A 207 -20.49 -18.51 30.71
N SER A 208 -21.34 -19.34 31.30
CA SER A 208 -20.97 -20.45 32.16
C SER A 208 -19.68 -21.11 31.64
N ARG A 209 -18.70 -21.28 32.54
CA ARG A 209 -17.55 -22.13 32.29
C ARG A 209 -18.04 -23.49 31.77
N VAL A 210 -17.57 -23.83 30.56
CA VAL A 210 -17.12 -25.13 30.03
C VAL A 210 -17.60 -25.32 28.59
N ALA A 211 -16.68 -25.15 27.64
CA ALA A 211 -16.30 -26.24 26.73
C ALA A 211 -14.97 -25.84 26.06
N THR A 212 -13.98 -26.71 26.14
CA THR A 212 -12.80 -26.68 25.26
C THR A 212 -13.26 -26.47 23.82
N PRO A 213 -12.61 -25.57 23.04
CA PRO A 213 -13.09 -25.23 21.71
C PRO A 213 -13.04 -26.48 20.84
N LYS A 214 -14.20 -26.89 20.30
CA LYS A 214 -14.24 -27.88 19.21
C LYS A 214 -13.42 -27.31 18.05
N LYS A 215 -12.41 -28.05 17.59
CA LYS A 215 -11.72 -27.78 16.32
C LYS A 215 -12.78 -27.52 15.24
N ARG A 216 -12.91 -26.26 14.82
CA ARG A 216 -13.72 -25.90 13.65
C ARG A 216 -12.98 -26.49 12.45
N LYS A 217 -13.68 -27.29 11.64
CA LYS A 217 -13.13 -27.77 10.36
C LYS A 217 -12.72 -26.55 9.54
N GLY A 218 -11.49 -26.54 9.06
CA GLY A 218 -10.95 -25.48 8.23
C GLY A 218 -11.87 -25.19 7.04
N PHE A 219 -12.05 -23.92 6.73
CA PHE A 219 -12.84 -23.44 5.59
C PHE A 219 -12.10 -23.59 4.25
N LEU A 220 -10.79 -23.88 4.29
CA LEU A 220 -9.95 -24.11 3.12
C LEU A 220 -9.69 -25.62 2.98
N ARG A 221 -9.69 -26.14 1.74
CA ARG A 221 -9.28 -27.53 1.46
C ARG A 221 -7.88 -27.75 2.00
N GLU A 222 -7.65 -28.90 2.62
CA GLU A 222 -6.31 -29.27 3.10
C GLU A 222 -5.37 -29.43 1.91
N ILE A 223 -4.10 -29.05 2.12
CA ILE A 223 -3.04 -29.08 1.10
C ILE A 223 -2.85 -30.48 0.49
N ASP A 224 -3.26 -31.53 1.20
CA ASP A 224 -3.21 -32.92 0.72
C ASP A 224 -4.34 -33.28 -0.27
N GLU A 225 -5.25 -32.34 -0.59
CA GLU A 225 -6.32 -32.49 -1.59
C GLU A 225 -6.06 -31.71 -2.90
N LEU A 226 -4.81 -31.27 -3.13
CA LEU A 226 -4.34 -30.68 -4.39
C LEU A 226 -3.44 -31.65 -5.17
#